data_AF-A0A7X8J998-F1
#
_entry.id   AF-A0A7X8J998-F1
#
_cell.length_a   1.000
_cell.length_b   1.000
_cell.length_c   1.000
_cell.angle_alpha   90.00
_cell.angle_beta   90.00
_cell.angle_gamma   90.00
#
_symmetry.space_group_name_H-M   'P 1'
#
loop_
_entity.id
_entity.type
_entity.pdbx_description
1 polymer ?
#
loop_
_entity_poly.entity_id
_entity_poly.type
_entity_poly.pdbx_seq_one_letter_code
_entity_poly.pdbx_strand_id
1 'polypeptide(L)'
;MEPRVLPSDHQVFTQHPELRGTICGHGENSLSMLCTSHSMVLDYLNEAICKLFLRAPQLGGMLQIFAGERATSCRSIDAYLANGDVLCSRCATMRQGEALAKLITFQFEAMRRTAPAADYLVWSYGIPLHDFKIKEEIYDAIPHEVVWLENFEHGVVKEFFGKKVINEEYSQSCTGPANYFRSMAEKQSSSLPPVWPKFQFGNTYEMPLVPYIPVPSMAWRKQKIAYKFKCSGALVSWVIGGGGDLMLHAFALAGSGNAMSESRFLEKLAATLYPPEAVIPVVKAWKIFDRAFQQYPCDKSIFYYGPIARSPGYKLYLTGEISLVAPNYNWGIDRMRNIQEYSTPTGKCWTGEILSAMEIAQLFRKIAIGFRKGEALLEHPALSQLRNIALAIAIIFDSAANVYEFYELRNDSKQKQKLAELLRAEIKNAMAMLPLLQSDPYIGFQGELLYYPISAPILKDKINHIRQTLKQLE
;
A
#
# COMPACT_ATOMS: atom_id res chain seq x y z
N MET A 1 -7.15 -21.03 3.03
CA MET A 1 -8.51 -20.58 3.42
C MET A 1 -8.65 -20.95 4.88
N GLU A 2 -8.56 -19.96 5.76
CA GLU A 2 -8.73 -20.20 7.19
C GLU A 2 -10.21 -20.01 7.57
N PRO A 3 -10.68 -20.68 8.64
CA PRO A 3 -12.06 -20.51 9.06
C PRO A 3 -12.30 -19.06 9.45
N ARG A 4 -13.45 -18.51 9.06
CA ARG A 4 -13.85 -17.17 9.50
C ARG A 4 -13.96 -17.17 11.03
N VAL A 5 -13.34 -16.18 11.68
CA VAL A 5 -13.53 -15.94 13.11
C VAL A 5 -14.99 -15.61 13.40
N LEU A 6 -15.49 -16.06 14.55
CA LEU A 6 -16.90 -15.96 14.94
C LEU A 6 -17.02 -15.22 16.27
N PRO A 7 -18.14 -14.52 16.55
CA PRO A 7 -18.41 -14.01 17.88
C PRO A 7 -18.24 -15.10 18.96
N SER A 8 -17.71 -14.75 20.12
CA SER A 8 -17.41 -15.70 21.20
C SER A 8 -18.67 -16.39 21.75
N ASP A 9 -19.83 -15.73 21.64
CA ASP A 9 -21.17 -16.20 21.99
C ASP A 9 -21.92 -16.84 20.81
N HIS A 10 -21.27 -17.00 19.65
CA HIS A 10 -21.87 -17.62 18.48
C HIS A 10 -22.33 -19.05 18.79
N GLN A 11 -23.48 -19.45 18.22
CA GLN A 11 -24.14 -20.74 18.47
C GLN A 11 -23.20 -21.95 18.32
N VAL A 12 -22.26 -21.89 17.37
CA VAL A 12 -21.21 -22.90 17.18
C VAL A 12 -20.46 -23.18 18.47
N PHE A 13 -20.04 -22.17 19.23
CA PHE A 13 -19.29 -22.39 20.48
C PHE A 13 -20.18 -22.71 21.67
N THR A 14 -21.46 -22.36 21.61
CA THR A 14 -22.44 -22.76 22.63
C THR A 14 -22.78 -24.24 22.50
N GLN A 15 -22.87 -24.76 21.27
CA GLN A 15 -23.16 -26.16 20.98
C GLN A 15 -21.90 -27.04 20.97
N HIS A 16 -20.77 -26.47 20.55
CA HIS A 16 -19.48 -27.16 20.37
C HIS A 16 -18.32 -26.34 20.98
N PRO A 17 -18.29 -26.15 22.31
CA PRO A 17 -17.26 -25.37 22.98
C PRO A 17 -15.83 -25.88 22.73
N GLU A 18 -15.67 -27.18 22.45
CA GLU A 18 -14.40 -27.82 22.12
C GLU A 18 -13.75 -27.28 20.83
N LEU A 19 -14.52 -26.69 19.92
CA LEU A 19 -14.02 -26.10 18.68
C LEU A 19 -13.38 -24.73 18.89
N ARG A 20 -13.64 -24.07 20.02
CA ARG A 20 -13.21 -22.69 20.29
C ARG A 20 -11.68 -22.60 20.43
N GLY A 21 -11.09 -21.71 19.65
CA GLY A 21 -9.67 -21.35 19.65
C GLY A 21 -9.35 -20.17 20.57
N THR A 22 -8.29 -19.44 20.22
CA THR A 22 -7.91 -18.21 20.94
C THR A 22 -9.03 -17.17 20.77
N ILE A 23 -9.20 -16.32 21.78
CA ILE A 23 -10.15 -15.21 21.77
C ILE A 23 -9.34 -13.92 21.62
N CYS A 24 -9.64 -13.15 20.58
CA CYS A 24 -9.03 -11.85 20.34
C CYS A 24 -9.51 -10.78 21.33
N GLY A 25 -8.57 -9.96 21.76
CA GLY A 25 -8.77 -8.67 22.40
C GLY A 25 -8.78 -7.52 21.39
N HIS A 26 -8.33 -6.34 21.85
CA HIS A 26 -8.81 -5.03 21.37
C HIS A 26 -8.83 -4.83 19.85
N GLY A 27 -9.94 -4.24 19.35
CA GLY A 27 -10.22 -4.00 17.92
C GLY A 27 -11.20 -5.03 17.31
N GLU A 28 -11.10 -6.28 17.74
CA GLU A 28 -11.99 -7.40 17.41
C GLU A 28 -12.50 -8.11 18.69
N ASN A 29 -12.61 -7.36 19.78
CA ASN A 29 -13.05 -7.86 21.08
C ASN A 29 -14.26 -8.76 20.94
N SER A 30 -14.16 -9.98 21.46
CA SER A 30 -15.20 -11.01 21.40
C SER A 30 -15.28 -11.79 20.09
N LEU A 31 -14.25 -11.79 19.25
CA LEU A 31 -14.10 -12.80 18.20
C LEU A 31 -13.24 -13.98 18.69
N SER A 32 -13.71 -15.18 18.42
CA SER A 32 -13.07 -16.45 18.72
C SER A 32 -12.71 -17.17 17.41
N MET A 33 -11.49 -17.70 17.32
CA MET A 33 -11.12 -18.54 16.19
C MET A 33 -11.71 -19.94 16.32
N LEU A 34 -11.79 -20.67 15.20
CA LEU A 34 -11.94 -22.12 15.21
C LEU A 34 -10.56 -22.77 15.33
N CYS A 35 -10.38 -23.62 16.33
CA CYS A 35 -9.08 -24.20 16.63
C CYS A 35 -8.69 -25.28 15.62
N THR A 36 -7.65 -25.00 14.83
CA THR A 36 -7.10 -25.93 13.84
C THR A 36 -6.28 -27.09 14.44
N SER A 37 -6.23 -27.22 15.77
CA SER A 37 -5.77 -28.44 16.45
C SER A 37 -6.90 -29.41 16.78
N HIS A 38 -8.16 -29.07 16.47
CA HIS A 38 -9.31 -29.95 16.64
C HIS A 38 -9.68 -30.62 15.31
N SER A 39 -9.87 -31.95 15.32
CA SER A 39 -10.10 -32.74 14.09
C SER A 39 -11.31 -32.27 13.29
N MET A 40 -12.45 -32.02 13.94
CA MET A 40 -13.66 -31.53 13.26
C MET A 40 -13.44 -30.20 12.50
N VAL A 41 -12.58 -29.31 12.99
CA VAL A 41 -12.23 -28.06 12.28
C VAL A 41 -11.36 -28.35 11.07
N LEU A 42 -10.41 -29.28 11.19
CA LEU A 42 -9.58 -29.74 10.08
C LEU A 42 -10.43 -30.45 9.01
N ASP A 43 -11.36 -31.32 9.41
CA ASP A 43 -12.26 -32.02 8.48
C ASP A 43 -13.12 -31.03 7.69
N TYR A 44 -13.68 -30.02 8.36
CA TYR A 44 -14.40 -28.91 7.74
C TYR A 44 -13.53 -28.15 6.72
N LEU A 45 -12.30 -27.80 7.09
CA LEU A 45 -11.37 -27.10 6.20
C LEU A 45 -10.98 -27.96 4.98
N ASN A 46 -10.72 -29.24 5.21
CA ASN A 46 -10.42 -30.18 4.14
C ASN A 46 -11.58 -30.29 3.15
N GLU A 47 -12.81 -30.48 3.65
CA GLU A 47 -14.00 -30.53 2.80
C GLU A 47 -14.16 -29.23 2.00
N ALA A 48 -14.01 -28.07 2.65
CA ALA A 48 -14.14 -26.77 1.99
C ALA A 48 -13.12 -26.57 0.86
N ILE A 49 -11.85 -26.87 1.10
CA ILE A 49 -10.78 -26.75 0.10
C ILE A 49 -11.01 -27.74 -1.06
N CYS A 50 -11.26 -29.01 -0.75
CA CYS A 50 -11.49 -30.03 -1.77
C CYS A 50 -12.72 -29.69 -2.63
N LYS A 51 -13.82 -29.27 -2.00
CA LYS A 51 -15.05 -28.88 -2.69
C LYS A 51 -14.82 -27.68 -3.61
N LEU A 52 -14.04 -26.68 -3.19
CA LEU A 52 -13.70 -25.54 -4.03
C LEU A 52 -13.04 -25.99 -5.35
N PHE A 53 -11.97 -26.78 -5.27
CA PHE A 53 -11.22 -27.22 -6.45
C PHE A 53 -11.99 -28.24 -7.30
N LEU A 54 -12.79 -29.11 -6.69
CA LEU A 54 -13.69 -30.00 -7.44
C LEU A 54 -14.75 -29.22 -8.22
N ARG A 55 -15.24 -28.10 -7.68
CA ARG A 55 -16.26 -27.25 -8.34
C ARG A 55 -15.65 -26.27 -9.34
N ALA A 56 -14.39 -25.90 -9.16
CA ALA A 56 -13.64 -25.01 -10.05
C ALA A 56 -12.32 -25.68 -10.47
N PRO A 57 -12.35 -26.72 -11.33
CA PRO A 57 -11.16 -27.51 -11.68
C PRO A 57 -10.09 -26.71 -12.45
N GLN A 58 -10.45 -25.56 -13.01
CA GLN A 58 -9.52 -24.64 -13.69
C GLN A 58 -8.98 -23.54 -12.76
N LEU A 59 -9.31 -23.56 -11.46
CA LEU A 59 -8.77 -22.60 -10.51
C LEU A 59 -7.26 -22.81 -10.37
N GLY A 60 -6.48 -21.79 -10.73
CA GLY A 60 -5.02 -21.91 -10.80
C GLY A 60 -4.31 -21.98 -9.45
N GLY A 61 -4.97 -21.67 -8.33
CA GLY A 61 -4.30 -21.65 -7.04
C GLY A 61 -5.03 -20.94 -5.92
N MET A 62 -4.32 -20.81 -4.80
CA MET A 62 -4.72 -20.05 -3.62
C MET A 62 -3.59 -19.11 -3.16
N LEU A 63 -3.97 -17.94 -2.66
CA LEU A 63 -3.09 -16.98 -2.01
C LEU A 63 -3.59 -16.76 -0.58
N GLN A 64 -2.69 -16.76 0.40
CA GLN A 64 -3.05 -16.59 1.80
C GLN A 64 -2.06 -15.71 2.57
N ILE A 65 -2.57 -14.63 3.16
CA ILE A 65 -1.94 -13.99 4.32
C ILE A 65 -2.27 -14.87 5.53
N PHE A 66 -1.26 -15.56 6.08
CA PHE A 66 -1.46 -16.55 7.15
C PHE A 66 -1.24 -15.97 8.56
N ALA A 67 -0.73 -14.75 8.66
CA ALA A 67 -0.58 -13.97 9.87
C ALA A 67 -0.62 -12.48 9.51
N GLY A 68 -1.40 -11.66 10.24
CA GLY A 68 -1.48 -10.22 9.97
C GLY A 68 -2.86 -9.59 10.12
N GLU A 69 -3.35 -9.05 9.00
CA GLU A 69 -4.44 -8.05 8.92
C GLU A 69 -5.70 -8.39 9.72
N ARG A 70 -5.95 -9.68 9.98
CA ARG A 70 -7.04 -10.18 10.82
C ARG A 70 -6.63 -11.45 11.53
N ALA A 71 -7.35 -11.75 12.61
CA ALA A 71 -7.33 -13.06 13.22
C ALA A 71 -7.96 -14.11 12.30
N THR A 72 -7.27 -15.24 12.17
CA THR A 72 -7.66 -16.32 11.25
C THR A 72 -7.33 -17.70 11.80
N SER A 73 -6.32 -17.82 12.65
CA SER A 73 -6.02 -19.03 13.44
C SER A 73 -5.49 -18.65 14.83
N CYS A 74 -5.43 -19.63 15.75
CA CYS A 74 -5.08 -19.39 17.16
C CYS A 74 -3.74 -18.69 17.38
N ARG A 75 -2.82 -18.76 16.40
CA ARG A 75 -1.45 -18.21 16.45
C ARG A 75 -1.17 -17.22 15.31
N SER A 76 -2.18 -16.82 14.53
CA SER A 76 -2.00 -15.84 13.43
C SER A 76 -1.87 -14.40 13.90
N ILE A 77 -2.13 -14.14 15.19
CA ILE A 77 -2.19 -12.80 15.78
C ILE A 77 -1.25 -12.61 16.96
N ASP A 78 -0.25 -13.47 17.15
CA ASP A 78 0.66 -13.38 18.31
C ASP A 78 1.31 -12.00 18.45
N ALA A 79 1.64 -11.35 17.32
CA ALA A 79 2.19 -10.00 17.27
C ALA A 79 1.23 -8.89 17.76
N TYR A 80 -0.06 -9.20 17.86
CA TYR A 80 -1.13 -8.28 18.25
C TYR A 80 -1.82 -8.71 19.55
N LEU A 81 -1.31 -9.75 20.22
CA LEU A 81 -1.86 -10.18 21.50
C LEU A 81 -1.71 -9.07 22.54
N ALA A 82 -2.77 -8.82 23.31
CA ALA A 82 -2.85 -7.77 24.31
C ALA A 82 -3.48 -8.27 25.63
N ASN A 83 -3.59 -7.37 26.61
CA ASN A 83 -4.27 -7.66 27.87
C ASN A 83 -5.76 -7.98 27.61
N GLY A 84 -6.20 -9.16 28.03
CA GLY A 84 -7.59 -9.63 27.88
C GLY A 84 -7.75 -10.82 26.93
N ASP A 85 -6.71 -11.20 26.21
CA ASP A 85 -6.75 -12.35 25.30
C ASP A 85 -6.79 -13.67 26.07
N VAL A 86 -7.62 -14.61 25.59
CA VAL A 86 -7.70 -15.95 26.15
C VAL A 86 -7.09 -16.92 25.15
N LEU A 87 -5.90 -17.41 25.46
CA LEU A 87 -5.19 -18.36 24.60
C LEU A 87 -5.90 -19.72 24.57
N CYS A 88 -5.96 -20.32 23.39
CA CYS A 88 -6.43 -21.69 23.24
C CYS A 88 -5.53 -22.67 24.00
N SER A 89 -6.09 -23.46 24.93
CA SER A 89 -5.31 -24.43 25.72
C SER A 89 -4.58 -25.49 24.88
N ARG A 90 -5.06 -25.77 23.66
CA ARG A 90 -4.45 -26.73 22.73
C ARG A 90 -3.28 -26.14 21.95
N CYS A 91 -3.38 -24.86 21.57
CA CYS A 91 -2.38 -24.21 20.72
C CYS A 91 -1.39 -23.36 21.51
N ALA A 92 -1.68 -23.01 22.77
CA ALA A 92 -0.85 -22.14 23.60
C ALA A 92 0.55 -22.70 23.87
N THR A 93 0.71 -24.01 23.81
CA THR A 93 1.99 -24.70 24.01
C THR A 93 2.81 -24.82 22.73
N MET A 94 2.23 -24.57 21.55
CA MET A 94 2.95 -24.60 20.29
C MET A 94 3.66 -23.27 20.05
N ARG A 95 4.87 -23.34 19.49
CA ARG A 95 5.53 -22.13 18.94
C ARG A 95 4.71 -21.60 17.77
N GLN A 96 4.70 -20.28 17.58
CA GLN A 96 3.95 -19.66 16.49
C GLN A 96 4.31 -20.25 15.13
N GLY A 97 5.61 -20.35 14.82
CA GLY A 97 6.09 -20.87 13.55
C GLY A 97 5.67 -22.32 13.31
N GLU A 98 5.69 -23.15 14.35
CA GLU A 98 5.21 -24.54 14.28
C GLU A 98 3.71 -24.63 13.98
N ALA A 99 2.89 -23.85 14.68
CA ALA A 99 1.45 -23.86 14.49
C ALA A 99 1.05 -23.38 13.07
N LEU A 100 1.69 -22.32 12.58
CA LEU A 100 1.43 -21.77 11.25
C LEU A 100 1.94 -22.71 10.15
N ALA A 101 3.13 -23.30 10.30
CA ALA A 101 3.65 -24.29 9.35
C ALA A 101 2.72 -25.51 9.24
N LYS A 102 2.27 -26.06 10.37
CA LYS A 102 1.31 -27.18 10.39
C LYS A 102 0.04 -26.87 9.60
N LEU A 103 -0.51 -25.67 9.75
CA LEU A 103 -1.73 -25.26 9.05
C LEU A 103 -1.49 -25.06 7.55
N ILE A 104 -0.37 -24.42 7.17
CA ILE A 104 0.01 -24.25 5.75
C ILE A 104 0.20 -25.60 5.08
N THR A 105 0.94 -26.52 5.70
CA THR A 105 1.18 -27.88 5.18
C THR A 105 -0.15 -28.62 5.00
N PHE A 106 -1.03 -28.57 6.01
CA PHE A 106 -2.36 -29.18 5.90
C PHE A 106 -3.18 -28.63 4.73
N GLN A 107 -3.21 -27.31 4.55
CA GLN A 107 -3.95 -26.66 3.47
C GLN A 107 -3.36 -27.02 2.09
N PHE A 108 -2.03 -27.07 1.99
CA PHE A 108 -1.33 -27.51 0.79
C PHE A 108 -1.71 -28.96 0.43
N GLU A 109 -1.61 -29.89 1.37
CA GLU A 109 -1.94 -31.30 1.13
C GLU A 109 -3.41 -31.49 0.73
N ALA A 110 -4.34 -30.76 1.37
CA ALA A 110 -5.75 -30.77 1.00
C ALA A 110 -5.99 -30.27 -0.44
N MET A 111 -5.32 -29.19 -0.83
CA MET A 111 -5.37 -28.67 -2.19
C MET A 111 -4.79 -29.69 -3.18
N ARG A 112 -3.59 -30.22 -2.92
CA ARG A 112 -2.89 -31.14 -3.82
C ARG A 112 -3.67 -32.42 -4.14
N ARG A 113 -4.48 -32.92 -3.19
CA ARG A 113 -5.33 -34.10 -3.40
C ARG A 113 -6.35 -33.90 -4.54
N THR A 114 -6.82 -32.68 -4.77
CA THR A 114 -7.87 -32.38 -5.74
C THR A 114 -7.40 -31.53 -6.92
N ALA A 115 -6.34 -30.74 -6.74
CA ALA A 115 -5.75 -29.89 -7.77
C ALA A 115 -4.21 -29.96 -7.73
N PRO A 116 -3.60 -31.04 -8.25
CA PRO A 116 -2.14 -31.22 -8.24
C PRO A 116 -1.37 -30.30 -9.20
N ALA A 117 -2.05 -29.36 -9.88
CA ALA A 117 -1.41 -28.33 -10.70
C ALA A 117 -1.63 -26.91 -10.14
N ALA A 118 -2.41 -26.78 -9.07
CA ALA A 118 -2.70 -25.49 -8.45
C ALA A 118 -1.50 -25.01 -7.62
N ASP A 119 -1.20 -23.72 -7.71
CA ASP A 119 -0.17 -23.05 -6.91
C ASP A 119 -0.73 -22.63 -5.56
N TYR A 120 0.09 -22.71 -4.51
CA TYR A 120 -0.25 -22.16 -3.20
C TYR A 120 0.78 -21.15 -2.75
N LEU A 121 0.37 -19.88 -2.68
CA LEU A 121 1.20 -18.76 -2.28
C LEU A 121 0.87 -18.39 -0.83
N VAL A 122 1.86 -18.44 0.05
CA VAL A 122 1.73 -18.03 1.46
C VAL A 122 2.52 -16.76 1.69
N TRP A 123 1.86 -15.77 2.27
CA TRP A 123 2.38 -14.42 2.38
C TRP A 123 2.58 -14.01 3.84
N SER A 124 3.85 -13.75 4.19
CA SER A 124 4.31 -13.40 5.54
C SER A 124 4.05 -11.93 5.94
N TYR A 125 3.02 -11.29 5.37
CA TYR A 125 2.76 -9.86 5.48
C TYR A 125 2.77 -9.35 6.92
N GLY A 126 2.04 -10.02 7.82
CA GLY A 126 1.86 -9.55 9.19
C GLY A 126 2.80 -10.14 10.22
N ILE A 127 3.84 -10.88 9.81
CA ILE A 127 4.92 -11.25 10.73
C ILE A 127 5.82 -10.03 10.90
N PRO A 128 5.97 -9.46 12.12
CA PRO A 128 6.76 -8.26 12.33
C PRO A 128 8.21 -8.41 11.87
N LEU A 129 8.80 -7.30 11.44
CA LEU A 129 10.19 -7.28 10.95
C LEU A 129 11.21 -7.76 12.01
N HIS A 130 10.93 -7.52 13.29
CA HIS A 130 11.81 -7.95 14.39
C HIS A 130 11.73 -9.45 14.69
N ASP A 131 10.69 -10.14 14.22
CA ASP A 131 10.44 -11.57 14.45
C ASP A 131 10.87 -12.44 13.26
N PHE A 132 12.00 -12.09 12.63
CA PHE A 132 12.49 -12.77 11.43
C PHE A 132 12.64 -14.29 11.62
N LYS A 133 13.04 -14.74 12.82
CA LYS A 133 13.18 -16.16 13.14
C LYS A 133 11.88 -16.96 12.95
N ILE A 134 10.72 -16.35 13.22
CA ILE A 134 9.42 -17.02 13.04
C ILE A 134 9.18 -17.31 11.55
N LYS A 135 9.57 -16.39 10.66
CA LYS A 135 9.50 -16.63 9.21
C LYS A 135 10.38 -17.80 8.80
N GLU A 136 11.60 -17.87 9.32
CA GLU A 136 12.52 -18.97 9.04
C GLU A 136 11.97 -20.31 9.52
N GLU A 137 11.45 -20.38 10.74
CA GLU A 137 10.86 -21.59 11.30
C GLU A 137 9.69 -22.12 10.46
N ILE A 138 8.86 -21.23 9.91
CA ILE A 138 7.76 -21.63 9.01
C ILE A 138 8.32 -22.09 7.67
N TYR A 139 9.18 -21.27 7.05
CA TYR A 139 9.73 -21.51 5.73
C TYR A 139 10.50 -22.84 5.65
N ASP A 140 11.25 -23.18 6.69
CA ASP A 140 12.02 -24.42 6.76
C ASP A 140 11.14 -25.66 7.01
N ALA A 141 9.87 -25.49 7.42
CA ALA A 141 8.97 -26.56 7.81
C ALA A 141 7.80 -26.83 6.83
N ILE A 142 7.56 -25.95 5.86
CA ILE A 142 6.49 -26.10 4.87
C ILE A 142 6.97 -26.87 3.62
N PRO A 143 6.05 -27.47 2.83
CA PRO A 143 6.42 -28.19 1.60
C PRO A 143 7.14 -27.29 0.59
N HIS A 144 8.20 -27.82 -0.04
CA HIS A 144 9.04 -27.08 -0.97
C HIS A 144 8.32 -26.57 -2.23
N GLU A 145 7.14 -27.10 -2.56
CA GLU A 145 6.31 -26.64 -3.68
C GLU A 145 5.41 -25.45 -3.31
N VAL A 146 5.25 -25.13 -2.02
CA VAL A 146 4.56 -23.90 -1.62
C VAL A 146 5.40 -22.71 -2.05
N VAL A 147 4.77 -21.64 -2.52
CA VAL A 147 5.46 -20.39 -2.87
C VAL A 147 5.45 -19.46 -1.67
N TRP A 148 6.63 -19.03 -1.22
CA TRP A 148 6.75 -18.02 -0.17
C TRP A 148 6.72 -16.62 -0.78
N LEU A 149 5.69 -15.83 -0.46
CA LEU A 149 5.63 -14.42 -0.81
C LEU A 149 6.21 -13.56 0.30
N GLU A 150 7.16 -12.70 -0.06
CA GLU A 150 7.82 -11.80 0.88
C GLU A 150 7.76 -10.35 0.41
N ASN A 151 7.56 -9.43 1.37
CA ASN A 151 7.49 -8.01 1.11
C ASN A 151 8.84 -7.48 0.64
N PHE A 152 8.87 -6.84 -0.54
CA PHE A 152 10.14 -6.44 -1.14
C PHE A 152 10.71 -5.15 -0.57
N GLU A 153 9.87 -4.15 -0.29
CA GLU A 153 10.31 -2.80 0.13
C GLU A 153 10.23 -2.55 1.65
N HIS A 154 9.56 -3.42 2.42
CA HIS A 154 9.38 -3.23 3.86
C HIS A 154 10.72 -3.36 4.61
N GLY A 155 11.16 -2.28 5.24
CA GLY A 155 12.47 -2.16 5.90
C GLY A 155 13.54 -1.45 5.05
N VAL A 156 13.22 -0.98 3.83
CA VAL A 156 14.15 -0.14 3.06
C VAL A 156 14.35 1.19 3.79
N VAL A 157 15.61 1.57 4.01
CA VAL A 157 15.97 2.83 4.67
C VAL A 157 16.24 3.90 3.62
N LYS A 158 15.60 5.06 3.77
CA LYS A 158 15.87 6.28 3.00
C LYS A 158 16.47 7.33 3.93
N GLU A 159 17.31 8.21 3.39
CA GLU A 159 17.93 9.28 4.15
C GLU A 159 17.50 10.64 3.62
N PHE A 160 17.00 11.49 4.51
CA PHE A 160 16.59 12.86 4.22
C PHE A 160 17.09 13.78 5.33
N PHE A 161 17.75 14.89 4.98
CA PHE A 161 18.24 15.86 5.98
C PHE A 161 19.14 15.22 7.06
N GLY A 162 19.90 14.17 6.72
CA GLY A 162 20.72 13.40 7.65
C GLY A 162 19.95 12.46 8.58
N LYS A 163 18.65 12.26 8.34
CA LYS A 163 17.74 11.43 9.14
C LYS A 163 17.31 10.20 8.36
N LYS A 164 17.25 9.05 9.04
CA LYS A 164 16.86 7.76 8.46
C LYS A 164 15.36 7.54 8.61
N VAL A 165 14.66 7.41 7.50
CA VAL A 165 13.25 7.04 7.41
C VAL A 165 13.17 5.58 6.95
N ILE A 166 12.46 4.74 7.70
CA ILE A 166 12.29 3.32 7.39
C ILE A 166 10.94 3.15 6.70
N ASN A 167 10.96 2.61 5.48
CA ASN A 167 9.75 2.30 4.74
C ASN A 167 9.06 1.07 5.34
N GLU A 168 7.81 1.22 5.78
CA GLU A 168 6.99 0.14 6.34
C GLU A 168 5.87 -0.31 5.39
N GLU A 169 5.96 -0.02 4.09
CA GLU A 169 4.87 -0.25 3.12
C GLU A 169 5.39 -0.58 1.71
N TYR A 170 4.53 -1.01 0.78
CA TYR A 170 4.92 -1.07 -0.64
C TYR A 170 5.17 0.33 -1.19
N SER A 171 6.25 0.49 -1.95
CA SER A 171 6.67 1.80 -2.44
C SER A 171 7.16 1.75 -3.87
N GLN A 172 6.83 2.78 -4.66
CA GLN A 172 7.45 3.06 -5.96
C GLN A 172 8.48 4.20 -5.89
N SER A 173 8.72 4.78 -4.71
CA SER A 173 9.78 5.78 -4.52
C SER A 173 11.10 5.18 -4.01
N CYS A 174 11.18 3.85 -3.82
CA CYS A 174 12.40 3.15 -3.47
C CYS A 174 12.63 1.91 -4.35
N THR A 175 13.89 1.61 -4.61
CA THR A 175 14.27 0.50 -5.51
C THR A 175 14.33 -0.84 -4.81
N GLY A 176 14.53 -0.88 -3.48
CA GLY A 176 14.74 -2.12 -2.72
C GLY A 176 16.00 -2.91 -3.14
N PRO A 177 16.10 -4.19 -2.74
CA PRO A 177 15.22 -4.88 -1.81
C PRO A 177 15.54 -4.49 -0.36
N ALA A 178 14.58 -4.69 0.54
CA ALA A 178 14.86 -4.70 1.97
C ALA A 178 15.77 -5.89 2.35
N ASN A 179 16.48 -5.75 3.47
CA ASN A 179 17.33 -6.83 4.00
C ASN A 179 16.53 -8.10 4.29
N TYR A 180 15.29 -7.98 4.75
CA TYR A 180 14.43 -9.14 5.06
C TYR A 180 14.09 -9.96 3.81
N PHE A 181 13.71 -9.29 2.71
CA PHE A 181 13.51 -9.97 1.43
C PHE A 181 14.78 -10.67 0.97
N ARG A 182 15.93 -9.98 1.05
CA ARG A 182 17.24 -10.56 0.69
C ARG A 182 17.51 -11.83 1.49
N SER A 183 17.37 -11.78 2.81
CA SER A 183 17.63 -12.92 3.68
C SER A 183 16.75 -14.13 3.33
N MET A 184 15.46 -13.94 3.05
CA MET A 184 14.59 -15.03 2.61
C MET A 184 14.97 -15.55 1.21
N ALA A 185 15.18 -14.65 0.25
CA ALA A 185 15.50 -15.02 -1.12
C ALA A 185 16.85 -15.74 -1.27
N GLU A 186 17.80 -15.51 -0.37
CA GLU A 186 19.09 -16.22 -0.32
C GLU A 186 18.96 -17.64 0.24
N LYS A 187 17.91 -17.96 1.02
CA LYS A 187 17.67 -19.32 1.55
C LYS A 187 17.11 -20.30 0.51
N GLN A 188 16.50 -19.82 -0.56
CA GLN A 188 15.82 -20.70 -1.51
C GLN A 188 16.78 -21.71 -2.15
N SER A 189 16.27 -22.94 -2.34
CA SER A 189 16.99 -24.05 -2.95
C SER A 189 16.00 -25.02 -3.58
N SER A 190 16.45 -26.07 -4.25
CA SER A 190 15.55 -27.10 -4.81
C SER A 190 14.79 -27.89 -3.75
N SER A 191 15.21 -27.85 -2.48
CA SER A 191 14.56 -28.53 -1.36
C SER A 191 13.77 -27.59 -0.45
N LEU A 192 13.66 -26.30 -0.80
CA LEU A 192 12.95 -25.29 -0.02
C LEU A 192 11.99 -24.50 -0.92
N PRO A 193 10.94 -23.88 -0.34
CA PRO A 193 9.96 -23.08 -1.08
C PRO A 193 10.61 -22.02 -1.98
N PRO A 194 10.19 -21.83 -3.26
CA PRO A 194 10.60 -20.65 -4.02
C PRO A 194 10.14 -19.36 -3.33
N VAL A 195 10.98 -18.32 -3.36
CA VAL A 195 10.67 -17.00 -2.78
C VAL A 195 10.31 -16.01 -3.86
N TRP A 196 9.08 -15.52 -3.82
CA TRP A 196 8.55 -14.54 -4.76
C TRP A 196 8.43 -13.16 -4.08
N PRO A 197 8.91 -12.08 -4.71
CA PRO A 197 8.68 -10.74 -4.22
C PRO A 197 7.22 -10.36 -4.37
N LYS A 198 6.69 -9.77 -3.31
CA LYS A 198 5.50 -8.95 -3.37
C LYS A 198 5.89 -7.51 -3.67
N PHE A 199 5.55 -7.06 -4.86
CA PHE A 199 5.63 -5.68 -5.33
C PHE A 199 4.25 -5.02 -5.39
N GLN A 200 4.22 -3.69 -5.47
CA GLN A 200 3.00 -2.93 -5.78
C GLN A 200 3.26 -1.97 -6.95
N PHE A 201 2.73 -2.31 -8.11
CA PHE A 201 2.73 -1.49 -9.32
C PHE A 201 1.33 -0.94 -9.61
N GLY A 202 1.27 -0.04 -10.58
CA GLY A 202 0.12 0.86 -10.76
C GLY A 202 0.26 1.99 -9.76
N ASN A 203 -0.22 1.79 -8.54
CA ASN A 203 -0.20 2.82 -7.51
C ASN A 203 0.08 2.25 -6.11
N THR A 204 0.46 3.11 -5.16
CA THR A 204 0.72 2.79 -3.75
C THR A 204 -0.01 3.82 -2.87
N TYR A 205 0.07 3.67 -1.55
CA TYR A 205 -0.43 4.70 -0.64
C TYR A 205 0.35 6.03 -0.75
N GLU A 206 1.51 6.05 -1.42
CA GLU A 206 2.26 7.28 -1.63
C GLU A 206 1.51 8.29 -2.51
N MET A 207 0.59 7.84 -3.36
CA MET A 207 -0.14 8.72 -4.29
C MET A 207 -1.53 8.17 -4.67
N PRO A 208 -2.45 7.95 -3.73
CA PRO A 208 -3.61 7.07 -3.91
C PRO A 208 -4.76 7.67 -4.76
N LEU A 209 -4.57 8.87 -5.34
CA LEU A 209 -5.62 9.65 -6.03
C LEU A 209 -5.41 9.72 -7.56
N VAL A 210 -4.60 8.85 -8.13
CA VAL A 210 -4.37 8.75 -9.58
C VAL A 210 -4.39 7.28 -9.99
N PRO A 211 -4.62 6.94 -11.27
CA PRO A 211 -4.64 5.54 -11.68
C PRO A 211 -3.28 4.84 -11.52
N TYR A 212 -2.18 5.56 -11.76
CA TYR A 212 -0.82 5.04 -11.60
C TYR A 212 0.21 6.16 -11.38
N ILE A 213 1.37 5.78 -10.84
CA ILE A 213 2.55 6.65 -10.71
C ILE A 213 3.48 6.41 -11.91
N PRO A 214 3.74 7.40 -12.79
CA PRO A 214 4.44 7.18 -14.07
C PRO A 214 5.98 7.08 -13.91
N VAL A 215 6.46 6.06 -13.21
CA VAL A 215 7.89 5.83 -12.91
C VAL A 215 8.40 4.47 -13.42
N PRO A 216 8.25 4.15 -14.72
CA PRO A 216 8.52 2.80 -15.26
C PRO A 216 9.95 2.29 -15.04
N SER A 217 10.93 3.18 -14.81
CA SER A 217 12.27 2.80 -14.36
C SER A 217 12.25 1.86 -13.14
N MET A 218 11.32 2.05 -12.22
CA MET A 218 11.16 1.20 -11.04
C MET A 218 10.81 -0.24 -11.38
N ALA A 219 9.93 -0.45 -12.37
CA ALA A 219 9.57 -1.79 -12.81
C ALA A 219 10.79 -2.56 -13.33
N TRP A 220 11.61 -1.90 -14.17
CA TRP A 220 12.85 -2.49 -14.68
C TRP A 220 13.87 -2.79 -13.58
N ARG A 221 14.12 -1.82 -12.68
CA ARG A 221 15.13 -1.99 -11.61
C ARG A 221 14.75 -3.13 -10.66
N LYS A 222 13.48 -3.20 -10.25
CA LYS A 222 12.96 -4.26 -9.38
C LYS A 222 12.97 -5.63 -10.05
N GLN A 223 12.57 -5.71 -11.32
CA GLN A 223 12.66 -6.95 -12.08
C GLN A 223 14.10 -7.44 -12.23
N LYS A 224 15.05 -6.53 -12.49
CA LYS A 224 16.48 -6.88 -12.56
C LYS A 224 17.01 -7.42 -11.24
N ILE A 225 16.54 -6.90 -10.11
CA ILE A 225 16.88 -7.41 -8.78
C ILE A 225 16.27 -8.80 -8.56
N ALA A 226 14.97 -8.96 -8.81
CA ALA A 226 14.29 -10.25 -8.69
C ALA A 226 14.98 -11.35 -9.52
N TYR A 227 15.39 -11.02 -10.75
CA TYR A 227 16.17 -11.93 -11.61
C TYR A 227 17.51 -12.34 -10.99
N LYS A 228 18.25 -11.41 -10.36
CA LYS A 228 19.51 -11.73 -9.66
C LYS A 228 19.29 -12.71 -8.50
N PHE A 229 18.15 -12.59 -7.81
CA PHE A 229 17.71 -13.53 -6.79
C PHE A 229 16.99 -14.74 -7.39
N LYS A 230 17.05 -15.00 -8.70
CA LYS A 230 16.44 -16.18 -9.33
C LYS A 230 14.95 -16.39 -9.00
N CYS A 231 14.22 -15.32 -8.67
CA CYS A 231 12.79 -15.41 -8.37
C CYS A 231 12.04 -15.89 -9.63
N SER A 232 11.22 -16.94 -9.48
CA SER A 232 10.47 -17.55 -10.59
C SER A 232 9.12 -16.88 -10.87
N GLY A 233 8.67 -15.97 -10.00
CA GLY A 233 7.44 -15.21 -10.17
C GLY A 233 7.40 -14.02 -9.21
N ALA A 234 6.28 -13.30 -9.19
CA ALA A 234 6.04 -12.16 -8.33
C ALA A 234 4.53 -11.91 -8.18
N LEU A 235 4.12 -11.35 -7.04
CA LEU A 235 2.80 -10.73 -6.90
C LEU A 235 2.97 -9.21 -7.06
N VAL A 236 2.29 -8.60 -8.02
CA VAL A 236 2.60 -7.22 -8.47
C VAL A 236 1.54 -6.17 -8.12
N SER A 237 0.38 -6.59 -7.62
CA SER A 237 -0.70 -5.72 -7.15
C SER A 237 -1.42 -6.36 -5.97
N TRP A 238 -2.27 -5.60 -5.27
CA TRP A 238 -3.05 -6.03 -4.11
C TRP A 238 -4.36 -5.23 -4.02
N VAL A 239 -4.31 -4.02 -3.47
CA VAL A 239 -5.50 -3.24 -3.10
C VAL A 239 -5.63 -1.94 -3.89
N ILE A 240 -4.55 -1.16 -4.07
CA ILE A 240 -4.58 0.12 -4.80
C ILE A 240 -3.83 0.03 -6.12
N GLY A 241 -4.45 0.45 -7.22
CA GLY A 241 -3.91 0.27 -8.57
C GLY A 241 -4.27 -1.09 -9.14
N GLY A 242 -3.58 -1.52 -10.21
CA GLY A 242 -3.86 -2.80 -10.86
C GLY A 242 -4.87 -2.75 -12.01
N GLY A 243 -5.33 -1.55 -12.38
CA GLY A 243 -6.17 -1.35 -13.55
C GLY A 243 -5.33 -1.31 -14.82
N GLY A 244 -4.87 -2.47 -15.33
CA GLY A 244 -4.25 -2.62 -16.67
C GLY A 244 -3.39 -1.45 -17.16
N ASP A 245 -2.52 -0.92 -16.30
CA ASP A 245 -1.92 0.41 -16.48
C ASP A 245 -0.49 0.37 -17.07
N LEU A 246 0.08 1.56 -17.27
CA LEU A 246 1.47 1.76 -17.71
C LEU A 246 2.48 0.94 -16.91
N MET A 247 2.31 0.87 -15.58
CA MET A 247 3.29 0.26 -14.69
C MET A 247 3.21 -1.27 -14.72
N LEU A 248 2.02 -1.84 -14.92
CA LEU A 248 1.88 -3.27 -15.18
C LEU A 248 2.47 -3.67 -16.54
N HIS A 249 2.23 -2.88 -17.60
CA HIS A 249 2.90 -3.10 -18.89
C HIS A 249 4.42 -2.95 -18.79
N ALA A 250 4.91 -1.98 -18.02
CA ALA A 250 6.32 -1.78 -17.75
C ALA A 250 6.92 -3.01 -17.06
N PHE A 251 6.24 -3.58 -16.05
CA PHE A 251 6.69 -4.78 -15.36
C PHE A 251 6.72 -6.00 -16.28
N ALA A 252 5.65 -6.23 -17.05
CA ALA A 252 5.58 -7.34 -18.01
C ALA A 252 6.69 -7.24 -19.07
N LEU A 253 6.93 -6.04 -19.63
CA LEU A 253 8.00 -5.83 -20.60
C LEU A 253 9.39 -6.06 -19.99
N ALA A 254 9.62 -5.58 -18.76
CA ALA A 254 10.86 -5.80 -18.04
C ALA A 254 11.11 -7.30 -17.77
N GLY A 255 10.04 -8.07 -17.55
CA GLY A 255 10.08 -9.51 -17.31
C GLY A 255 10.17 -10.39 -18.57
N SER A 256 10.14 -9.81 -19.78
CA SER A 256 10.05 -10.55 -21.06
C SER A 256 11.28 -11.40 -21.44
N GLY A 257 12.25 -11.60 -20.55
CA GLY A 257 13.46 -12.40 -20.79
C GLY A 257 14.53 -11.74 -21.68
N ASN A 258 14.20 -10.63 -22.36
CA ASN A 258 15.18 -9.89 -23.16
C ASN A 258 16.05 -9.00 -22.27
N ALA A 259 17.33 -9.33 -22.15
CA ALA A 259 18.29 -8.48 -21.44
C ALA A 259 18.40 -7.11 -22.14
N MET A 260 17.95 -6.05 -21.46
CA MET A 260 17.98 -4.68 -21.95
C MET A 260 18.55 -3.75 -20.89
N SER A 261 19.28 -2.71 -21.32
CA SER A 261 19.60 -1.58 -20.44
C SER A 261 18.32 -0.82 -20.06
N GLU A 262 18.33 -0.10 -18.93
CA GLU A 262 17.17 0.70 -18.50
C GLU A 262 16.74 1.71 -19.58
N SER A 263 17.70 2.37 -20.23
CA SER A 263 17.39 3.32 -21.31
C SER A 263 16.71 2.64 -22.50
N ARG A 264 17.21 1.47 -22.93
CA ARG A 264 16.58 0.72 -24.03
C ARG A 264 15.20 0.21 -23.66
N PHE A 265 15.02 -0.23 -22.40
CA PHE A 265 13.72 -0.64 -21.87
C PHE A 265 12.70 0.52 -21.93
N LEU A 266 13.08 1.72 -21.47
CA LEU A 266 12.19 2.89 -21.48
C LEU A 266 11.82 3.31 -22.91
N GLU A 267 12.79 3.32 -23.82
CA GLU A 267 12.54 3.60 -25.25
C GLU A 267 11.58 2.57 -25.86
N LYS A 268 11.80 1.28 -25.59
CA LYS A 268 10.93 0.21 -26.10
C LYS A 268 9.53 0.32 -25.52
N LEU A 269 9.40 0.60 -24.21
CA LEU A 269 8.11 0.80 -23.57
C LEU A 269 7.36 1.98 -24.20
N ALA A 270 8.03 3.12 -24.35
CA ALA A 270 7.43 4.31 -24.96
C ALA A 270 7.02 4.06 -26.42
N ALA A 271 7.85 3.38 -27.21
CA ALA A 271 7.55 3.07 -28.61
C ALA A 271 6.38 2.06 -28.78
N THR A 272 6.08 1.26 -27.77
CA THR A 272 4.89 0.38 -27.77
C THR A 272 3.60 1.15 -27.50
N LEU A 273 3.68 2.27 -26.76
CA LEU A 273 2.51 2.98 -26.25
C LEU A 273 2.19 4.28 -27.00
N TYR A 274 3.18 4.89 -27.65
CA TYR A 274 3.09 6.24 -28.18
C TYR A 274 3.71 6.33 -29.59
N PRO A 275 3.28 7.32 -30.40
CA PRO A 275 3.84 7.51 -31.73
C PRO A 275 5.33 7.93 -31.69
N PRO A 276 6.10 7.71 -32.76
CA PRO A 276 7.55 7.89 -32.77
C PRO A 276 8.04 9.27 -32.27
N GLU A 277 7.37 10.35 -32.64
CA GLU A 277 7.68 11.73 -32.24
C GLU A 277 7.51 11.99 -30.74
N ALA A 278 6.71 11.17 -30.05
CA ALA A 278 6.43 11.28 -28.63
C ALA A 278 7.39 10.46 -27.76
N VAL A 279 8.13 9.50 -28.33
CA VAL A 279 9.01 8.58 -27.58
C VAL A 279 10.07 9.32 -26.78
N ILE A 280 10.84 10.22 -27.41
CA ILE A 280 11.93 10.94 -26.75
C ILE A 280 11.41 11.83 -25.59
N PRO A 281 10.38 12.67 -25.79
CA PRO A 281 9.81 13.46 -24.70
C PRO A 281 9.30 12.61 -23.53
N VAL A 282 8.59 11.51 -23.80
CA VAL A 282 8.08 10.60 -22.75
C VAL A 282 9.20 9.99 -21.93
N VAL A 283 10.23 9.45 -22.58
CA VAL A 283 11.37 8.85 -21.87
C VAL A 283 12.09 9.88 -20.99
N LYS A 284 12.24 11.12 -21.48
CA LYS A 284 12.80 12.22 -20.68
C LYS A 284 11.90 12.55 -19.48
N ALA A 285 10.59 12.65 -19.68
CA ALA A 285 9.62 12.93 -18.63
C ALA A 285 9.63 11.84 -17.55
N TRP A 286 9.56 10.56 -17.92
CA TRP A 286 9.64 9.43 -16.98
C TRP A 286 10.92 9.44 -16.13
N LYS A 287 12.07 9.77 -16.72
CA LYS A 287 13.33 9.91 -15.97
C LYS A 287 13.29 11.08 -14.97
N ILE A 288 12.58 12.15 -15.28
CA ILE A 288 12.38 13.28 -14.36
C ILE A 288 11.42 12.87 -13.24
N PHE A 289 10.29 12.22 -13.57
CA PHE A 289 9.32 11.71 -12.60
C PHE A 289 9.97 10.73 -11.62
N ASP A 290 10.76 9.78 -12.11
CA ASP A 290 11.49 8.80 -11.28
C ASP A 290 12.37 9.50 -10.25
N ARG A 291 13.22 10.45 -10.68
CA ARG A 291 14.09 11.21 -9.76
C ARG A 291 13.31 12.06 -8.76
N ALA A 292 12.21 12.67 -9.21
CA ALA A 292 11.36 13.48 -8.36
C ALA A 292 10.68 12.60 -7.31
N PHE A 293 10.03 11.52 -7.72
CA PHE A 293 9.23 10.66 -6.85
C PHE A 293 10.09 9.94 -5.81
N GLN A 294 11.34 9.61 -6.11
CA GLN A 294 12.29 9.07 -5.12
C GLN A 294 12.50 9.95 -3.88
N GLN A 295 12.11 11.23 -3.93
CA GLN A 295 12.15 12.14 -2.78
C GLN A 295 11.00 11.92 -1.77
N TYR A 296 10.06 11.00 -2.03
CA TYR A 296 8.96 10.73 -1.12
C TYR A 296 9.46 10.18 0.24
N PRO A 297 9.08 10.77 1.38
CA PRO A 297 9.40 10.25 2.70
C PRO A 297 8.45 9.10 3.06
N CYS A 298 8.90 7.85 2.87
CA CYS A 298 8.09 6.65 3.06
C CYS A 298 7.84 6.34 4.55
N ASP A 299 7.06 7.16 5.23
CA ASP A 299 6.60 6.95 6.60
C ASP A 299 5.08 6.74 6.59
N LYS A 300 4.61 5.70 7.30
CA LYS A 300 3.18 5.35 7.35
C LYS A 300 2.30 6.49 7.83
N SER A 301 2.80 7.33 8.73
CA SER A 301 2.06 8.47 9.23
C SER A 301 1.75 9.49 8.13
N ILE A 302 2.66 9.63 7.16
CA ILE A 302 2.56 10.61 6.07
C ILE A 302 1.49 10.20 5.06
N PHE A 303 1.45 8.94 4.63
CA PHE A 303 0.47 8.51 3.63
C PHE A 303 -0.88 8.04 4.21
N TYR A 304 -0.94 7.52 5.44
CA TYR A 304 -2.21 7.10 6.04
C TYR A 304 -2.96 8.25 6.73
N TYR A 305 -2.24 9.16 7.36
CA TYR A 305 -2.85 10.19 8.21
C TYR A 305 -2.59 11.60 7.71
N GLY A 306 -1.48 11.83 6.99
CA GLY A 306 -1.18 13.11 6.36
C GLY A 306 -2.22 13.55 5.31
N PRO A 307 -2.10 14.78 4.79
CA PRO A 307 -3.12 15.38 3.94
C PRO A 307 -3.15 14.85 2.49
N ILE A 308 -2.16 14.07 2.08
CA ILE A 308 -1.92 13.70 0.67
C ILE A 308 -3.12 13.01 0.02
N ALA A 309 -3.80 12.12 0.73
CA ALA A 309 -4.96 11.36 0.24
C ALA A 309 -6.24 12.21 0.11
N ARG A 310 -6.20 13.49 0.51
CA ARG A 310 -7.32 14.43 0.41
C ARG A 310 -6.92 15.75 -0.23
N SER A 311 -5.67 15.90 -0.68
CA SER A 311 -5.21 17.08 -1.41
C SER A 311 -5.57 16.96 -2.91
N PRO A 312 -5.97 18.04 -3.61
CA PRO A 312 -6.07 19.40 -3.11
C PRO A 312 -7.43 19.75 -2.52
N GLY A 313 -8.22 18.80 -1.99
CA GLY A 313 -9.52 19.06 -1.34
C GLY A 313 -9.45 19.52 0.13
N TYR A 314 -8.29 19.44 0.78
CA TYR A 314 -8.11 19.75 2.20
C TYR A 314 -8.55 21.17 2.60
N LYS A 315 -9.46 21.31 3.58
CA LYS A 315 -9.84 22.61 4.15
C LYS A 315 -8.80 23.12 5.15
N LEU A 316 -8.59 24.44 5.18
CA LEU A 316 -7.58 25.10 6.01
C LEU A 316 -8.26 26.03 7.02
N TYR A 317 -8.11 25.74 8.31
CA TYR A 317 -8.76 26.48 9.39
C TYR A 317 -7.72 27.30 10.19
N LEU A 318 -7.96 28.61 10.36
CA LEU A 318 -7.07 29.49 11.12
C LEU A 318 -7.02 29.14 12.60
N THR A 319 -8.13 28.62 13.15
CA THR A 319 -8.28 28.27 14.57
C THR A 319 -8.96 26.91 14.71
N GLY A 320 -8.88 26.33 15.92
CA GLY A 320 -9.53 25.07 16.26
C GLY A 320 -8.66 23.83 15.97
N GLU A 321 -8.91 22.78 16.73
CA GLU A 321 -8.27 21.47 16.59
C GLU A 321 -9.32 20.39 16.30
N ILE A 322 -9.19 19.72 15.15
CA ILE A 322 -10.04 18.61 14.72
C ILE A 322 -9.20 17.34 14.75
N SER A 323 -9.39 16.51 15.76
CA SER A 323 -8.64 15.26 15.91
C SER A 323 -9.12 14.20 14.93
N LEU A 324 -8.18 13.42 14.37
CA LEU A 324 -8.51 12.24 13.59
C LEU A 324 -9.00 11.14 14.54
N VAL A 325 -10.22 10.65 14.33
CA VAL A 325 -10.77 9.59 15.18
C VAL A 325 -10.14 8.25 14.80
N ALA A 326 -9.35 7.67 15.72
CA ALA A 326 -8.79 6.33 15.56
C ALA A 326 -9.90 5.26 15.61
N PRO A 327 -9.76 4.12 14.89
CA PRO A 327 -8.65 3.72 14.02
C PRO A 327 -8.94 4.02 12.53
N ASN A 328 -9.16 5.29 12.17
CA ASN A 328 -9.42 5.66 10.77
C ASN A 328 -8.19 6.28 10.09
N TYR A 329 -8.03 5.99 8.81
CA TYR A 329 -7.14 6.73 7.91
C TYR A 329 -7.76 8.09 7.55
N ASN A 330 -6.95 9.05 7.12
CA ASN A 330 -7.40 10.39 6.73
C ASN A 330 -7.80 10.41 5.25
N TRP A 331 -8.80 9.61 4.87
CA TRP A 331 -9.22 9.44 3.48
C TRP A 331 -10.57 10.10 3.15
N GLY A 332 -11.18 10.78 4.12
CA GLY A 332 -12.44 11.50 3.94
C GLY A 332 -13.69 10.65 4.12
N ILE A 333 -13.51 9.35 4.39
CA ILE A 333 -14.57 8.40 4.72
C ILE A 333 -14.05 7.41 5.77
N ASP A 334 -14.88 7.03 6.74
CA ASP A 334 -14.54 6.01 7.74
C ASP A 334 -14.83 4.58 7.24
N ARG A 335 -14.48 3.57 8.04
CA ARG A 335 -14.73 2.15 7.71
C ARG A 335 -16.22 1.79 7.58
N MET A 336 -17.11 2.59 8.17
CA MET A 336 -18.56 2.44 8.10
C MET A 336 -19.18 3.25 6.95
N ARG A 337 -18.35 3.85 6.10
CA ARG A 337 -18.73 4.71 4.97
C ARG A 337 -19.36 6.05 5.37
N ASN A 338 -19.15 6.53 6.60
CA ASN A 338 -19.56 7.88 7.00
C ASN A 338 -18.53 8.91 6.52
N ILE A 339 -19.01 10.09 6.14
CA ILE A 339 -18.14 11.21 5.76
C ILE A 339 -17.31 11.63 6.96
N GLN A 340 -16.00 11.72 6.75
CA GLN A 340 -15.03 12.13 7.77
C GLN A 340 -14.68 13.62 7.61
N GLU A 341 -14.72 14.37 8.71
CA GLU A 341 -14.26 15.76 8.72
C GLU A 341 -12.75 15.87 8.40
N TYR A 342 -12.31 17.07 8.00
CA TYR A 342 -10.88 17.34 7.81
C TYR A 342 -10.23 17.47 9.18
N SER A 343 -9.25 16.63 9.44
CA SER A 343 -8.46 16.72 10.66
C SER A 343 -7.51 17.93 10.59
N THR A 344 -7.12 18.53 11.71
CA THR A 344 -6.12 19.61 11.73
C THR A 344 -4.84 19.31 12.54
N PRO A 345 -4.46 18.04 12.85
CA PRO A 345 -3.40 17.77 13.80
C PRO A 345 -2.07 18.19 13.19
N THR A 346 -1.40 19.14 13.83
CA THR A 346 0.04 19.29 13.67
C THR A 346 0.70 18.43 14.72
N GLY A 347 1.58 17.54 14.26
CA GLY A 347 2.31 16.65 15.14
C GLY A 347 2.54 15.28 14.53
N LYS A 348 3.01 14.38 15.37
CA LYS A 348 3.56 13.07 15.01
C LYS A 348 2.57 12.17 14.27
N CYS A 349 1.26 12.42 14.39
CA CYS A 349 0.25 11.65 13.67
C CYS A 349 0.36 11.86 12.14
N TRP A 350 0.70 13.05 11.64
CA TRP A 350 0.87 13.31 10.21
C TRP A 350 2.30 13.15 9.71
N THR A 351 3.28 13.30 10.60
CA THR A 351 4.70 13.41 10.21
C THR A 351 5.52 12.18 10.58
N GLY A 352 5.01 11.34 11.48
CA GLY A 352 5.81 10.35 12.18
C GLY A 352 6.77 10.99 13.18
N GLU A 353 7.75 10.20 13.61
CA GLU A 353 8.73 10.58 14.65
C GLU A 353 10.01 11.22 14.07
N ILE A 354 10.24 11.11 12.76
CA ILE A 354 11.55 11.37 12.15
C ILE A 354 11.63 12.75 11.51
N LEU A 355 10.69 13.07 10.62
CA LEU A 355 10.70 14.32 9.85
C LEU A 355 9.73 15.34 10.44
N SER A 356 10.06 16.63 10.32
CA SER A 356 9.14 17.72 10.65
C SER A 356 8.15 17.98 9.51
N ALA A 357 7.05 18.67 9.81
CA ALA A 357 6.07 19.11 8.81
C ALA A 357 6.74 19.95 7.69
N MET A 358 7.67 20.84 8.05
CA MET A 358 8.39 21.69 7.09
C MET A 358 9.36 20.90 6.20
N GLU A 359 10.06 19.90 6.75
CA GLU A 359 10.93 19.00 5.98
C GLU A 359 10.11 18.19 4.96
N ILE A 360 8.95 17.68 5.37
CA ILE A 360 8.03 16.95 4.48
C ILE A 360 7.50 17.88 3.39
N ALA A 361 7.06 19.09 3.73
CA ALA A 361 6.60 20.08 2.77
C ALA A 361 7.67 20.43 1.73
N GLN A 362 8.94 20.56 2.15
CA GLN A 362 10.07 20.78 1.24
C GLN A 362 10.27 19.62 0.26
N LEU A 363 10.20 18.37 0.75
CA LEU A 363 10.27 17.18 -0.11
C LEU A 363 9.11 17.14 -1.10
N PHE A 364 7.89 17.38 -0.64
CA PHE A 364 6.69 17.40 -1.49
C PHE A 364 6.75 18.49 -2.56
N ARG A 365 7.21 19.71 -2.24
CA ARG A 365 7.47 20.75 -3.24
C ARG A 365 8.50 20.31 -4.28
N LYS A 366 9.57 19.63 -3.85
CA LYS A 366 10.60 19.11 -4.78
C LYS A 366 10.01 18.08 -5.73
N ILE A 367 9.13 17.19 -5.24
CA ILE A 367 8.41 16.23 -6.07
C ILE A 367 7.50 16.98 -7.07
N ALA A 368 6.67 17.90 -6.58
CA ALA A 368 5.76 18.69 -7.43
C ALA A 368 6.50 19.43 -8.55
N ILE A 369 7.62 20.10 -8.24
CA ILE A 369 8.47 20.78 -9.23
C ILE A 369 8.99 19.78 -10.27
N GLY A 370 9.44 18.61 -9.85
CA GLY A 370 9.91 17.57 -10.77
C GLY A 370 8.80 17.09 -11.71
N PHE A 371 7.61 16.84 -11.18
CA PHE A 371 6.46 16.45 -12.00
C PHE A 371 6.03 17.56 -12.97
N ARG A 372 6.02 18.83 -12.58
CA ARG A 372 5.76 19.94 -13.53
C ARG A 372 6.82 19.99 -14.64
N LYS A 373 8.10 19.78 -14.31
CA LYS A 373 9.18 19.76 -15.30
C LYS A 373 9.03 18.64 -16.32
N GLY A 374 8.63 17.44 -15.90
CA GLY A 374 8.39 16.34 -16.82
C GLY A 374 7.08 16.50 -17.61
N GLU A 375 6.03 17.02 -16.98
CA GLU A 375 4.74 17.32 -17.61
C GLU A 375 4.87 18.31 -18.77
N ALA A 376 5.70 19.34 -18.61
CA ALA A 376 5.99 20.32 -19.67
C ALA A 376 6.63 19.71 -20.93
N LEU A 377 7.14 18.47 -20.87
CA LEU A 377 7.65 17.75 -22.05
C LEU A 377 6.56 16.97 -22.79
N LEU A 378 5.35 16.87 -22.25
CA LEU A 378 4.29 16.00 -22.73
C LEU A 378 3.23 16.75 -23.56
N GLU A 379 3.64 17.76 -24.34
CA GLU A 379 2.71 18.63 -25.06
C GLU A 379 1.95 17.95 -26.22
N HIS A 380 2.43 16.79 -26.67
CA HIS A 380 1.83 16.07 -27.79
C HIS A 380 0.42 15.53 -27.44
N PRO A 381 -0.58 15.63 -28.34
CA PRO A 381 -1.96 15.20 -28.06
C PRO A 381 -2.10 13.74 -27.61
N ALA A 382 -1.28 12.84 -28.19
CA ALA A 382 -1.24 11.42 -27.81
C ALA A 382 -0.75 11.18 -26.36
N LEU A 383 -0.20 12.21 -25.70
CA LEU A 383 0.31 12.15 -24.34
C LEU A 383 -0.63 12.83 -23.33
N SER A 384 -1.80 13.29 -23.76
CA SER A 384 -2.76 14.04 -22.93
C SER A 384 -3.09 13.35 -21.61
N GLN A 385 -3.34 12.04 -21.62
CA GLN A 385 -3.61 11.29 -20.38
C GLN A 385 -2.41 11.28 -19.43
N LEU A 386 -1.21 10.94 -19.93
CA LEU A 386 0.02 10.93 -19.12
C LEU A 386 0.34 12.33 -18.56
N ARG A 387 0.12 13.36 -19.38
CA ARG A 387 0.26 14.76 -19.01
C ARG A 387 -0.69 15.15 -17.88
N ASN A 388 -1.97 14.79 -18.01
CA ASN A 388 -3.00 15.06 -17.00
C ASN A 388 -2.68 14.38 -15.67
N ILE A 389 -2.26 13.11 -15.71
CA ILE A 389 -1.83 12.36 -14.51
C ILE A 389 -0.61 13.03 -13.86
N ALA A 390 0.41 13.39 -14.65
CA ALA A 390 1.59 14.07 -14.13
C ALA A 390 1.26 15.44 -13.51
N LEU A 391 0.36 16.21 -14.13
CA LEU A 391 -0.10 17.48 -13.59
C LEU A 391 -0.91 17.29 -12.30
N ALA A 392 -1.79 16.29 -12.24
CA ALA A 392 -2.55 15.97 -11.03
C ALA A 392 -1.61 15.62 -9.87
N ILE A 393 -0.63 14.74 -10.08
CA ILE A 393 0.39 14.40 -9.08
C ILE A 393 1.11 15.66 -8.59
N ALA A 394 1.52 16.54 -9.50
CA ALA A 394 2.19 17.78 -9.13
C ALA A 394 1.31 18.70 -8.26
N ILE A 395 0.02 18.82 -8.59
CA ILE A 395 -0.94 19.63 -7.82
C ILE A 395 -1.18 19.01 -6.43
N ILE A 396 -1.32 17.68 -6.34
CA ILE A 396 -1.56 16.97 -5.07
C ILE A 396 -0.39 17.19 -4.12
N PHE A 397 0.85 17.01 -4.58
CA PHE A 397 2.05 17.23 -3.76
C PHE A 397 2.23 18.69 -3.36
N ASP A 398 2.03 19.63 -4.29
CA ASP A 398 2.14 21.06 -4.00
C ASP A 398 1.10 21.49 -2.95
N SER A 399 -0.13 20.99 -3.09
CA SER A 399 -1.19 21.25 -2.12
C SER A 399 -0.93 20.60 -0.76
N ALA A 400 -0.49 19.35 -0.72
CA ALA A 400 -0.09 18.70 0.52
C ALA A 400 1.03 19.45 1.24
N ALA A 401 2.02 19.98 0.51
CA ALA A 401 3.06 20.84 1.09
C ALA A 401 2.47 22.14 1.68
N ASN A 402 1.56 22.79 0.95
CA ASN A 402 0.88 23.99 1.46
C ASN A 402 0.07 23.70 2.75
N VAL A 403 -0.56 22.53 2.85
CA VAL A 403 -1.32 22.12 4.04
C VAL A 403 -0.38 21.95 5.25
N TYR A 404 0.74 21.24 5.09
CA TYR A 404 1.73 21.10 6.17
C TYR A 404 2.25 22.47 6.63
N GLU A 405 2.67 23.33 5.71
CA GLU A 405 3.18 24.67 6.05
C GLU A 405 2.12 25.57 6.67
N PHE A 406 0.87 25.52 6.18
CA PHE A 406 -0.20 26.33 6.72
C PHE A 406 -0.44 26.00 8.19
N TYR A 407 -0.59 24.71 8.51
CA TYR A 407 -0.90 24.32 9.88
C TYR A 407 0.30 24.51 10.83
N GLU A 408 1.54 24.37 10.35
CA GLU A 408 2.74 24.67 11.13
C GLU A 408 2.83 26.18 11.48
N LEU A 409 2.45 27.05 10.54
CA LEU A 409 2.62 28.50 10.67
C LEU A 409 1.38 29.23 11.24
N ARG A 410 0.20 28.61 11.25
CA ARG A 410 -1.08 29.32 11.52
C ARG A 410 -1.16 30.04 12.87
N ASN A 411 -0.40 29.57 13.86
CA ASN A 411 -0.40 30.11 15.22
C ASN A 411 0.62 31.26 15.41
N ASP A 412 1.49 31.53 14.43
CA ASP A 412 2.44 32.66 14.47
C ASP A 412 1.84 33.89 13.78
N SER A 413 1.52 34.93 14.58
CA SER A 413 0.93 36.18 14.09
C SER A 413 1.81 36.92 13.07
N LYS A 414 3.13 36.66 13.05
CA LYS A 414 4.06 37.25 12.08
C LYS A 414 3.92 36.61 10.68
N GLN A 415 3.29 35.44 10.57
CA GLN A 415 3.16 34.69 9.33
C GLN A 415 1.89 35.03 8.54
N LYS A 416 1.12 36.04 8.96
CA LYS A 416 -0.14 36.45 8.31
C LYS A 416 -0.04 36.56 6.78
N GLN A 417 1.03 37.18 6.27
CA GLN A 417 1.28 37.30 4.83
C GLN A 417 1.52 35.93 4.18
N LYS A 418 2.35 35.09 4.80
CA LYS A 418 2.67 33.75 4.29
C LYS A 418 1.43 32.85 4.25
N LEU A 419 0.58 32.91 5.27
CA LEU A 419 -0.69 32.19 5.31
C LEU A 419 -1.61 32.62 4.15
N ALA A 420 -1.70 33.92 3.88
CA ALA A 420 -2.48 34.44 2.75
C ALA A 420 -1.92 33.97 1.39
N GLU A 421 -0.60 33.89 1.23
CA GLU A 421 0.04 33.31 0.04
C GLU A 421 -0.31 31.83 -0.14
N LEU A 422 -0.23 31.03 0.93
CA LEU A 422 -0.58 29.60 0.90
C LEU A 422 -2.05 29.40 0.54
N LEU A 423 -2.96 30.18 1.12
CA LEU A 423 -4.39 30.13 0.80
C LEU A 423 -4.65 30.47 -0.68
N ARG A 424 -4.02 31.50 -1.23
CA ARG A 424 -4.14 31.84 -2.66
C ARG A 424 -3.57 30.75 -3.56
N ALA A 425 -2.45 30.14 -3.18
CA ALA A 425 -1.88 29.00 -3.89
C ALA A 425 -2.84 27.80 -3.89
N GLU A 426 -3.56 27.56 -2.80
CA GLU A 426 -4.55 26.48 -2.72
C GLU A 426 -5.79 26.72 -3.59
N ILE A 427 -6.24 27.96 -3.74
CA ILE A 427 -7.27 28.28 -4.75
C ILE A 427 -6.77 27.93 -6.15
N LYS A 428 -5.52 28.31 -6.48
CA LYS A 428 -4.92 28.00 -7.79
C LYS A 428 -4.80 26.49 -8.02
N ASN A 429 -4.37 25.73 -7.02
CA ASN A 429 -4.28 24.27 -7.09
C ASN A 429 -5.65 23.62 -7.28
N ALA A 430 -6.66 24.03 -6.52
CA ALA A 430 -8.02 23.52 -6.67
C ALA A 430 -8.61 23.84 -8.05
N MET A 431 -8.43 25.07 -8.54
CA MET A 431 -8.89 25.48 -9.88
C MET A 431 -8.19 24.70 -11.01
N ALA A 432 -6.90 24.43 -10.88
CA ALA A 432 -6.14 23.65 -11.86
C ALA A 432 -6.52 22.17 -11.88
N MET A 433 -6.96 21.61 -10.74
CA MET A 433 -7.39 20.21 -10.64
C MET A 433 -8.79 19.96 -11.22
N LEU A 434 -9.70 20.94 -11.16
CA LEU A 434 -11.08 20.82 -11.67
C LEU A 434 -11.19 20.26 -13.10
N PRO A 435 -10.51 20.80 -14.12
CA PRO A 435 -10.61 20.27 -15.48
C PRO A 435 -10.03 18.84 -15.59
N LEU A 436 -9.05 18.48 -14.76
CA LEU A 436 -8.46 17.14 -14.76
C LEU A 436 -9.47 16.09 -14.30
N LEU A 437 -10.16 16.34 -13.18
CA LEU A 437 -11.22 15.48 -12.65
C LEU A 437 -12.38 15.29 -13.64
N GLN A 438 -12.64 16.27 -14.51
CA GLN A 438 -13.67 16.17 -15.53
C GLN A 438 -13.22 15.34 -16.74
N SER A 439 -11.94 15.43 -17.09
CA SER A 439 -11.37 14.76 -18.26
C SER A 439 -10.99 13.29 -18.02
N ASP A 440 -10.63 12.94 -16.77
CA ASP A 440 -10.18 11.61 -16.40
C ASP A 440 -10.83 11.19 -15.07
N PRO A 441 -11.82 10.27 -15.08
CA PRO A 441 -12.54 9.85 -13.87
C PRO A 441 -11.66 9.03 -12.92
N TYR A 442 -10.47 8.56 -13.34
CA TYR A 442 -9.57 7.86 -12.44
C TYR A 442 -8.74 8.82 -11.57
N ILE A 443 -8.66 10.11 -11.94
CA ILE A 443 -8.05 11.12 -11.08
C ILE A 443 -9.05 11.46 -9.97
N GLY A 444 -8.59 11.35 -8.73
CA GLY A 444 -9.37 11.57 -7.52
C GLY A 444 -10.12 10.35 -6.99
N PHE A 445 -10.11 9.24 -7.72
CA PHE A 445 -10.67 7.97 -7.26
C PHE A 445 -9.65 7.18 -6.44
N GLN A 446 -10.07 6.63 -5.29
CA GLN A 446 -9.27 5.72 -4.46
C GLN A 446 -9.90 4.32 -4.49
N GLY A 447 -9.11 3.34 -4.96
CA GLY A 447 -9.61 2.01 -5.34
C GLY A 447 -9.97 1.09 -4.16
N GLU A 448 -9.35 1.25 -3.00
CA GLU A 448 -9.67 0.44 -1.81
C GLU A 448 -11.02 0.82 -1.20
N LEU A 449 -11.29 2.12 -1.15
CA LEU A 449 -12.51 2.69 -0.59
C LEU A 449 -13.67 2.66 -1.58
N LEU A 450 -13.35 2.53 -2.87
CA LEU A 450 -14.27 2.75 -3.98
C LEU A 450 -14.98 4.11 -3.78
N TYR A 451 -14.17 5.15 -3.56
CA TYR A 451 -14.62 6.48 -3.17
C TYR A 451 -13.79 7.56 -3.86
N TYR A 452 -14.33 8.78 -3.88
CA TYR A 452 -13.65 9.98 -4.39
C TYR A 452 -13.32 10.94 -3.24
N PRO A 453 -12.14 10.80 -2.58
CA PRO A 453 -11.69 11.75 -1.57
C PRO A 453 -11.57 13.19 -2.09
N ILE A 454 -11.41 13.34 -3.41
CA ILE A 454 -11.48 14.62 -4.11
C ILE A 454 -12.47 14.52 -5.27
N SER A 455 -13.28 15.56 -5.44
CA SER A 455 -14.28 15.65 -6.51
C SER A 455 -14.56 17.13 -6.84
N ALA A 456 -15.20 17.40 -7.98
CA ALA A 456 -15.53 18.78 -8.35
C ALA A 456 -16.36 19.53 -7.28
N PRO A 457 -17.39 18.93 -6.63
CA PRO A 457 -18.07 19.54 -5.49
C PRO A 457 -17.13 19.87 -4.32
N ILE A 458 -16.26 18.93 -3.94
CA ILE A 458 -15.28 19.13 -2.84
C ILE A 458 -14.34 20.30 -3.16
N LEU A 459 -13.83 20.39 -4.40
CA LEU A 459 -12.92 21.47 -4.78
C LEU A 459 -13.62 22.84 -4.84
N LYS A 460 -14.88 22.89 -5.30
CA LYS A 460 -15.69 24.12 -5.29
C LYS A 460 -15.94 24.60 -3.86
N ASP A 461 -16.29 23.68 -2.97
CA ASP A 461 -16.49 23.95 -1.54
C ASP A 461 -15.18 24.45 -0.90
N LYS A 462 -14.04 23.81 -1.18
CA LYS A 462 -12.73 24.30 -0.73
C LYS A 462 -12.42 25.71 -1.21
N ILE A 463 -12.65 26.04 -2.49
CA ILE A 463 -12.39 27.38 -3.01
C ILE A 463 -13.22 28.43 -2.26
N ASN A 464 -14.49 28.13 -1.97
CA ASN A 464 -15.35 29.01 -1.20
C ASN A 464 -14.88 29.15 0.25
N HIS A 465 -14.53 28.05 0.91
CA HIS A 465 -13.96 28.01 2.25
C HIS A 465 -12.71 28.91 2.33
N ILE A 466 -11.74 28.72 1.44
CA ILE A 466 -10.49 29.49 1.45
C ILE A 466 -10.74 30.99 1.22
N ARG A 467 -11.69 31.36 0.35
CA ARG A 467 -12.04 32.78 0.16
C ARG A 467 -12.59 33.40 1.44
N GLN A 468 -13.34 32.64 2.24
CA GLN A 468 -13.80 33.10 3.55
C GLN A 468 -12.63 33.20 4.55
N THR A 469 -11.74 32.21 4.57
CA THR A 469 -10.54 32.22 5.41
C THR A 469 -9.61 33.41 5.09
N LEU A 470 -9.45 33.76 3.81
CA LEU A 470 -8.68 34.94 3.40
C LEU A 470 -9.26 36.25 3.95
N LYS A 471 -10.59 36.40 3.95
CA LYS A 471 -11.28 37.56 4.53
C LYS A 471 -11.13 37.64 6.05
N GLN A 472 -10.94 36.52 6.72
CA GLN A 472 -10.67 36.47 8.17
C GLN A 472 -9.22 36.85 8.50
N LEU A 473 -8.30 36.65 7.53
CA LEU A 473 -6.95 37.13 7.68
C LEU A 473 -6.91 38.64 7.48
N GLU A 474 -7.47 39.20 6.41
CA GLU A 474 -7.48 40.66 6.15
C GLU A 474 -7.88 41.47 7.39
#